data_AF-A0A842KXX5-F1
#
_entry.id   AF-A0A842KXX5-F1
#
_cell.length_a   1.000
_cell.length_b   1.000
_cell.length_c   1.000
_cell.angle_alpha   90.00
_cell.angle_beta   90.00
_cell.angle_gamma   90.00
#
_symmetry.space_group_name_H-M   'P 1'
#
loop_
_entity.id
_entity.type
_entity.pdbx_description
1 polymer ?
#
loop_
_entity_poly.entity_id
_entity_poly.type
_entity_poly.pdbx_seq_one_letter_code
_entity_poly.pdbx_strand_id
1 'polypeptide(L)'
;MPFLDELLTEINLILHETINLFPKVALVVLIFAISFVLIKYVNRLIKWLVKISKVEDFVESIIPGGSRIPLSHTFSILANSGILITATALAVRVFVPEYTQLYRIALDYLARVASVIVISMIFIFGLDALVRSVKLEKKMDSFLLMIAFLLILAVLIDLTALSAETKSALDFGIAIGMGLAIGEHIGRTEKTATIQQK
;
A
#
# COMPACT_ATOMS: atom_id res chain seq x y z
N MET A 1 60.45 -3.64 -19.53
CA MET A 1 60.51 -3.23 -18.11
C MET A 1 59.28 -3.86 -17.48
N PRO A 2 59.41 -4.93 -16.69
CA PRO A 2 58.28 -5.78 -16.31
C PRO A 2 57.13 -5.02 -15.62
N PHE A 3 57.46 -3.97 -14.85
CA PHE A 3 56.48 -3.09 -14.20
C PHE A 3 55.56 -2.34 -15.18
N LEU A 4 56.09 -1.85 -16.31
CA LEU A 4 55.27 -1.12 -17.30
C LEU A 4 54.32 -2.07 -18.03
N ASP A 5 54.77 -3.30 -18.29
CA ASP A 5 53.96 -4.32 -18.95
C ASP A 5 52.81 -4.80 -18.03
N GLU A 6 53.08 -4.90 -16.72
CA GLU A 6 52.10 -5.22 -15.68
C GLU A 6 51.03 -4.11 -15.53
N LEU A 7 51.46 -2.84 -15.47
CA LEU A 7 50.53 -1.70 -15.41
C LEU A 7 49.66 -1.57 -16.67
N LEU A 8 50.24 -1.77 -17.86
CA LEU A 8 49.46 -1.74 -19.10
C LEU A 8 48.42 -2.86 -19.15
N THR A 9 48.73 -4.01 -18.56
CA THR A 9 47.81 -5.15 -18.48
C THR A 9 46.64 -4.86 -17.54
N GLU A 10 46.90 -4.32 -16.35
CA GLU A 10 45.85 -3.92 -15.41
C GLU A 10 44.96 -2.81 -15.96
N ILE A 11 45.54 -1.79 -16.60
CA ILE A 11 44.78 -0.70 -17.24
C ILE A 11 43.88 -1.25 -18.35
N ASN A 12 44.39 -2.18 -19.17
CA ASN A 12 43.60 -2.79 -20.24
C ASN A 12 42.45 -3.64 -19.69
N LEU A 13 42.66 -4.34 -18.58
CA LEU A 13 41.62 -5.09 -17.87
C LEU A 13 40.50 -4.16 -17.37
N ILE A 14 40.86 -3.06 -16.70
CA ILE A 14 39.91 -2.06 -16.21
C ILE A 14 39.15 -1.39 -17.36
N LEU A 15 39.84 -1.06 -18.46
CA LEU A 15 39.23 -0.49 -19.66
C LEU A 15 38.24 -1.47 -20.29
N HIS A 16 38.61 -2.74 -20.39
CA HIS A 16 37.75 -3.77 -20.98
C HIS A 16 36.49 -4.03 -20.13
N GLU A 17 36.64 -4.07 -18.81
CA GLU A 17 35.51 -4.15 -17.88
C GLU A 17 34.60 -2.92 -17.98
N THR A 18 35.18 -1.72 -18.07
CA THR A 18 34.43 -0.47 -18.21
C THR A 18 33.64 -0.41 -19.51
N ILE A 19 34.25 -0.83 -20.63
CA ILE A 19 33.58 -0.89 -21.94
C ILE A 19 32.42 -1.89 -21.91
N ASN A 20 32.57 -3.02 -21.23
CA ASN A 20 31.50 -4.01 -21.09
C ASN A 20 30.34 -3.53 -20.19
N LEU A 21 30.58 -2.56 -19.30
CA LEU A 21 29.53 -1.92 -18.50
C LEU A 21 28.74 -0.85 -19.26
N PHE A 22 29.33 -0.24 -20.29
CA PHE A 22 28.72 0.82 -21.10
C PHE A 22 27.31 0.47 -21.64
N PRO A 23 27.08 -0.69 -22.29
CA PRO A 23 25.74 -1.03 -22.79
C PRO A 23 24.71 -1.21 -21.66
N LYS A 24 25.12 -1.71 -20.48
CA LYS A 24 24.23 -1.86 -19.32
C LYS A 24 23.80 -0.50 -18.77
N VAL A 25 24.74 0.44 -18.66
CA VAL A 25 24.44 1.82 -18.22
C VAL A 25 23.48 2.50 -19.19
N ALA A 26 23.73 2.38 -20.50
CA ALA A 26 22.86 2.94 -21.53
C ALA A 26 21.42 2.41 -21.44
N LEU A 27 21.26 1.10 -21.20
CA LEU A 27 19.94 0.49 -21.02
C LEU A 27 19.22 1.01 -19.76
N VAL A 28 19.92 1.16 -18.64
CA VAL A 28 19.33 1.71 -17.41
C VAL A 28 18.89 3.16 -17.62
N VAL A 29 19.72 3.98 -18.26
CA VAL A 29 19.37 5.36 -18.61
C VAL A 29 18.12 5.38 -19.51
N LEU A 30 18.05 4.48 -20.50
CA LEU A 30 16.89 4.36 -21.38
C LEU A 30 15.62 3.96 -20.61
N ILE A 31 15.72 3.00 -19.68
CA ILE A 31 14.60 2.58 -18.82
C ILE A 31 14.05 3.79 -18.06
N PHE A 32 14.91 4.55 -17.38
CA PHE A 32 14.46 5.73 -16.64
C PHE A 32 13.89 6.82 -17.55
N ALA A 33 14.49 7.05 -18.71
CA ALA A 33 13.95 8.01 -19.70
C ALA A 33 12.52 7.64 -20.11
N ILE A 34 12.26 6.37 -20.43
CA ILE A 34 10.92 5.87 -20.75
C ILE A 34 9.97 6.01 -19.55
N SER A 35 10.43 5.69 -18.34
CA SER A 35 9.64 5.85 -17.12
C SER A 35 9.21 7.29 -16.85
N PHE A 36 10.09 8.28 -17.07
CA PHE A 36 9.72 9.69 -16.94
C PHE A 36 8.70 10.13 -17.99
N VAL A 37 8.82 9.62 -19.22
CA VAL A 37 7.82 9.84 -20.26
C VAL A 37 6.47 9.23 -19.86
N LEU A 38 6.45 8.01 -19.33
CA LEU A 38 5.24 7.36 -18.81
C LEU A 38 4.60 8.17 -17.68
N ILE A 39 5.39 8.63 -16.70
CA ILE A 39 4.94 9.49 -15.60
C ILE A 39 4.17 10.72 -16.13
N LYS A 40 4.70 11.38 -17.17
CA LYS A 40 4.05 12.54 -17.79
C LYS A 40 2.67 12.18 -18.37
N TYR A 41 2.56 11.07 -19.08
CA TYR A 41 1.30 10.63 -19.69
C TYR A 41 0.29 10.16 -18.65
N VAL A 42 0.72 9.35 -17.69
CA VAL A 42 -0.12 8.84 -16.61
C VAL A 42 -0.67 9.98 -15.77
N ASN A 43 0.14 10.99 -15.41
CA ASN A 43 -0.35 12.15 -14.67
C ASN A 43 -1.37 12.98 -15.47
N ARG A 44 -1.25 13.04 -16.80
CA ARG A 44 -2.27 13.67 -17.64
C ARG A 44 -3.57 12.87 -17.62
N LEU A 45 -3.50 11.53 -17.71
CA LEU A 45 -4.67 10.66 -17.62
C LEU A 45 -5.36 10.75 -16.26
N ILE A 46 -4.61 10.73 -15.16
CA ILE A 46 -5.16 10.85 -13.80
C ILE A 46 -5.90 12.17 -13.63
N LYS A 47 -5.30 13.29 -14.03
CA LYS A 47 -5.95 14.60 -13.97
C LYS A 47 -7.24 14.64 -14.79
N TRP A 48 -7.22 14.03 -15.97
CA TRP A 48 -8.39 13.94 -16.85
C TRP A 48 -9.51 13.08 -16.22
N LEU A 49 -9.16 11.91 -15.66
CA LEU A 49 -10.11 11.01 -14.98
C LEU A 49 -10.74 11.65 -13.74
N VAL A 50 -9.93 12.24 -12.86
CA VAL A 50 -10.45 12.89 -11.64
C VAL A 50 -11.40 14.03 -12.00
N LYS A 51 -11.06 14.82 -13.03
CA LYS A 51 -11.90 15.93 -13.50
C LYS A 51 -13.23 15.45 -14.07
N ILE A 52 -13.25 14.37 -14.86
CA ILE A 52 -14.48 13.85 -15.47
C ILE A 52 -15.37 13.20 -14.42
N SER A 53 -14.78 12.43 -13.53
CA SER A 53 -15.52 11.62 -12.56
C SER A 53 -16.02 12.45 -11.36
N LYS A 54 -15.71 13.75 -11.28
CA LYS A 54 -16.09 14.64 -10.17
C LYS A 54 -15.81 14.01 -8.79
N VAL A 55 -14.70 13.27 -8.71
CA VAL A 55 -14.34 12.52 -7.49
C VAL A 55 -14.10 13.47 -6.33
N GLU A 56 -13.60 14.67 -6.61
CA GLU A 56 -13.41 15.73 -5.62
C GLU A 56 -14.75 16.16 -5.01
N ASP A 57 -15.78 16.41 -5.82
CA ASP A 57 -17.15 16.73 -5.36
C ASP A 57 -17.73 15.60 -4.48
N PHE A 58 -17.50 14.33 -4.86
CA PHE A 58 -17.95 13.18 -4.08
C PHE A 58 -17.24 13.10 -2.72
N VAL A 59 -15.93 13.37 -2.66
CA VAL A 59 -15.19 13.35 -1.39
C VAL A 59 -15.58 14.53 -0.50
N GLU A 60 -15.86 15.70 -1.06
CA GLU A 60 -16.42 16.84 -0.31
C GLU A 60 -17.79 16.53 0.28
N SER A 61 -18.61 15.72 -0.41
CA SER A 61 -19.93 15.31 0.10
C SER A 61 -19.87 14.34 1.29
N ILE A 62 -18.76 13.59 1.44
CA ILE A 62 -18.57 12.60 2.52
C ILE A 62 -17.77 13.20 3.68
N ILE A 63 -16.79 14.06 3.38
CA ILE A 63 -15.90 14.67 4.37
C ILE A 63 -16.20 16.18 4.45
N PRO A 64 -16.99 16.64 5.43
CA PRO A 64 -17.23 18.07 5.65
C PRO A 64 -15.90 18.78 5.92
N GLY A 65 -15.51 19.65 5.00
CA GLY A 65 -14.20 20.34 4.98
C GLY A 65 -13.29 19.96 3.81
N GLY A 66 -13.68 18.97 3.00
CA GLY A 66 -12.93 18.51 1.83
C GLY A 66 -11.63 17.78 2.19
N SER A 67 -10.94 17.26 1.19
CA SER A 67 -9.58 16.73 1.37
C SER A 67 -8.57 17.87 1.30
N ARG A 68 -7.73 18.04 2.34
CA ARG A 68 -6.62 19.02 2.32
C ARG A 68 -5.63 18.81 1.17
N ILE A 69 -5.61 17.61 0.59
CA ILE A 69 -4.75 17.24 -0.53
C ILE A 69 -5.64 16.87 -1.72
N PRO A 70 -5.47 17.49 -2.91
CA PRO A 70 -6.26 17.15 -4.08
C PRO A 70 -6.07 15.68 -4.45
N LEU A 71 -7.17 14.95 -4.70
CA LEU A 71 -7.15 13.51 -4.99
C LEU A 71 -6.27 13.19 -6.20
N SER A 72 -6.29 14.07 -7.20
CA SER A 72 -5.40 13.97 -8.37
C SER A 72 -3.93 13.88 -7.97
N HIS A 73 -3.50 14.60 -6.93
CA HIS A 73 -2.13 14.57 -6.44
C HIS A 73 -1.82 13.26 -5.70
N THR A 74 -2.75 12.78 -4.86
CA THR A 74 -2.60 11.49 -4.17
C THR A 74 -2.48 10.33 -5.17
N PHE A 75 -3.37 10.26 -6.16
CA PHE A 75 -3.31 9.25 -7.22
C PHE A 75 -2.04 9.39 -8.07
N SER A 76 -1.63 10.62 -8.39
CA SER A 76 -0.37 10.86 -9.11
C SER A 76 0.85 10.37 -8.34
N ILE A 77 0.96 10.65 -7.04
CA ILE A 77 2.07 10.13 -6.22
C ILE A 77 2.10 8.61 -6.25
N LEU A 78 0.95 7.97 -6.05
CA LEU A 78 0.84 6.51 -6.01
C LEU A 78 1.21 5.87 -7.36
N ALA A 79 0.75 6.46 -8.46
CA ALA A 79 1.10 5.98 -9.80
C ALA A 79 2.59 6.19 -10.10
N ASN A 80 3.14 7.35 -9.75
CA ASN A 80 4.56 7.67 -9.95
C ASN A 80 5.46 6.73 -9.15
N SER A 81 5.11 6.40 -7.89
CA SER A 81 5.88 5.45 -7.09
C SER A 81 5.87 4.06 -7.72
N GLY A 82 4.72 3.57 -8.21
CA GLY A 82 4.63 2.30 -8.91
C GLY A 82 5.50 2.26 -10.18
N ILE A 83 5.51 3.33 -10.97
CA ILE A 83 6.36 3.44 -12.17
C ILE A 83 7.85 3.42 -11.79
N LEU A 84 8.25 4.18 -10.77
CA LEU A 84 9.65 4.24 -10.32
C LEU A 84 10.12 2.93 -9.69
N ILE A 85 9.27 2.26 -8.92
CA ILE A 85 9.53 0.92 -8.39
C ILE A 85 9.77 -0.04 -9.54
N THR A 86 8.91 -0.02 -10.57
CA THR A 86 9.07 -0.87 -11.76
C THR A 86 10.37 -0.56 -12.52
N ALA A 87 10.68 0.72 -12.71
CA ALA A 87 11.91 1.17 -13.36
C ALA A 87 13.15 0.67 -12.60
N THR A 88 13.12 0.77 -11.28
CA THR A 88 14.19 0.30 -10.39
C THR A 88 14.33 -1.22 -10.46
N ALA A 89 13.22 -1.96 -10.50
CA ALA A 89 13.22 -3.42 -10.68
C ALA A 89 13.92 -3.83 -11.98
N LEU A 90 13.59 -3.15 -13.08
CA LEU A 90 14.22 -3.38 -14.38
C LEU A 90 15.70 -3.01 -14.36
N ALA A 91 16.06 -1.90 -13.72
CA ALA A 91 17.45 -1.48 -13.57
C ALA A 91 18.28 -2.50 -12.78
N VAL A 92 17.77 -3.01 -11.64
CA VAL A 92 18.43 -4.06 -10.85
C VAL A 92 18.62 -5.32 -11.69
N ARG A 93 17.59 -5.74 -12.43
CA ARG A 93 17.66 -6.93 -13.28
C ARG A 93 18.72 -6.83 -14.38
N VAL A 94 18.93 -5.63 -14.93
CA VAL A 94 19.92 -5.37 -16.00
C VAL A 94 21.33 -5.18 -15.42
N PHE A 95 21.46 -4.46 -14.31
CA PHE A 95 22.76 -4.05 -13.78
C PHE A 95 23.36 -5.12 -12.87
N VAL A 96 22.56 -5.72 -11.98
CA VAL A 96 23.02 -6.71 -11.00
C VAL A 96 21.97 -7.82 -10.83
N PRO A 97 21.88 -8.79 -11.77
CA PRO A 97 20.82 -9.79 -11.79
C PRO A 97 20.79 -10.67 -10.53
N GLU A 98 21.93 -10.86 -9.87
CA GLU A 98 22.07 -11.62 -8.61
C GLU A 98 21.21 -11.04 -7.47
N TYR A 99 21.02 -9.71 -7.44
CA TYR A 99 20.18 -9.05 -6.44
C TYR A 99 18.70 -9.00 -6.81
N THR A 100 18.29 -9.54 -7.97
CA THR A 100 16.87 -9.54 -8.39
C THR A 100 15.97 -10.24 -7.38
N GLN A 101 16.45 -11.36 -6.80
CA GLN A 101 15.68 -12.10 -5.79
C GLN A 101 15.54 -11.30 -4.48
N LEU A 102 16.65 -10.74 -3.99
CA LEU A 102 16.65 -9.87 -2.80
C LEU A 102 15.73 -8.66 -2.98
N TYR A 103 15.80 -8.02 -4.15
CA TYR A 103 14.94 -6.89 -4.50
C TYR A 103 13.46 -7.29 -4.55
N ARG A 104 13.13 -8.46 -5.13
CA ARG A 104 11.76 -8.98 -5.15
C ARG A 104 11.23 -9.25 -3.74
N ILE A 105 12.03 -9.87 -2.87
CA ILE A 105 11.65 -10.11 -1.47
C ILE A 105 11.35 -8.78 -0.76
N ALA A 106 12.17 -7.75 -0.98
CA ALA A 106 11.95 -6.42 -0.41
C ALA A 106 10.66 -5.78 -0.95
N LEU A 107 10.39 -5.88 -2.25
CA LEU A 107 9.14 -5.39 -2.84
C LEU A 107 7.91 -6.14 -2.35
N ASP A 108 7.98 -7.47 -2.22
CA ASP A 108 6.87 -8.27 -1.70
C ASP A 108 6.56 -7.90 -0.24
N TYR A 109 7.58 -7.58 0.56
CA TYR A 109 7.37 -7.05 1.91
C TYR A 109 6.76 -5.65 1.89
N LEU A 110 7.31 -4.73 1.09
CA LEU A 110 6.79 -3.36 0.97
C LEU A 110 5.33 -3.33 0.49
N ALA A 111 4.99 -4.17 -0.49
CA ALA A 111 3.63 -4.30 -1.02
C ALA A 111 2.65 -4.82 0.04
N ARG A 112 3.07 -5.79 0.86
CA ARG A 112 2.26 -6.26 2.00
C ARG A 112 2.01 -5.14 3.00
N VAL A 113 3.03 -4.38 3.37
CA VAL A 113 2.89 -3.23 4.29
C VAL A 113 1.93 -2.19 3.71
N ALA A 114 2.11 -1.81 2.44
CA ALA A 114 1.25 -0.84 1.77
C ALA A 114 -0.20 -1.31 1.70
N SER A 115 -0.44 -2.60 1.42
CA SER A 115 -1.77 -3.22 1.39
C SER A 115 -2.49 -3.07 2.73
N VAL A 116 -1.82 -3.39 3.84
CA VAL A 116 -2.38 -3.23 5.19
C VAL A 116 -2.75 -1.78 5.48
N ILE A 117 -1.87 -0.83 5.17
CA ILE A 117 -2.13 0.60 5.36
C ILE A 117 -3.40 1.03 4.59
N VAL A 118 -3.51 0.64 3.31
CA VAL A 118 -4.65 0.98 2.46
C VAL A 118 -5.94 0.38 3.00
N ILE A 119 -5.94 -0.92 3.34
CA ILE A 119 -7.11 -1.62 3.87
C ILE A 119 -7.55 -1.01 5.21
N SER A 120 -6.62 -0.76 6.13
CA SER A 120 -6.93 -0.11 7.41
C SER A 120 -7.54 1.28 7.21
N MET A 121 -7.03 2.06 6.26
CA MET A 121 -7.56 3.38 5.94
C MET A 121 -8.99 3.31 5.36
N ILE A 122 -9.26 2.33 4.49
CA ILE A 122 -10.61 2.06 3.97
C ILE A 122 -11.57 1.70 5.10
N PHE A 123 -11.17 0.84 6.04
CA PHE A 123 -12.02 0.49 7.18
C PHE A 123 -12.34 1.69 8.07
N ILE A 124 -11.33 2.51 8.39
CA ILE A 124 -11.53 3.71 9.23
C ILE A 124 -12.49 4.69 8.56
N PHE A 125 -12.26 5.04 7.29
CA PHE A 125 -13.12 5.98 6.58
C PHE A 125 -14.50 5.40 6.28
N GLY A 126 -14.58 4.11 5.95
CA GLY A 126 -15.85 3.41 5.73
C GLY A 126 -16.71 3.40 6.99
N LEU A 127 -16.10 3.19 8.15
CA LEU A 127 -16.81 3.23 9.43
C LEU A 127 -17.21 4.65 9.84
N ASP A 128 -16.36 5.65 9.66
CA ASP A 128 -16.74 7.06 9.92
C ASP A 128 -17.92 7.48 9.03
N ALA A 129 -17.90 7.10 7.75
CA ALA A 129 -19.01 7.33 6.83
C ALA A 129 -20.28 6.57 7.27
N LEU A 130 -20.15 5.31 7.70
CA LEU A 130 -21.27 4.51 8.20
C LEU A 130 -21.90 5.15 9.45
N VAL A 131 -21.05 5.54 10.42
CA VAL A 131 -21.42 6.23 11.67
C VAL A 131 -22.23 7.50 11.38
N ARG A 132 -21.84 8.28 10.37
CA ARG A 132 -22.53 9.52 9.99
C ARG A 132 -23.79 9.27 9.18
N SER A 133 -23.81 8.24 8.33
CA SER A 133 -24.91 7.97 7.41
C SER A 133 -26.15 7.40 8.12
N VAL A 134 -25.93 6.58 9.13
CA VAL A 134 -26.99 6.05 9.97
C VAL A 134 -27.03 6.95 11.19
N LYS A 135 -28.21 7.46 11.61
CA LYS A 135 -28.37 8.26 12.85
C LYS A 135 -28.12 7.36 14.07
N LEU A 136 -26.90 6.92 14.24
CA LEU A 136 -26.49 5.93 15.21
C LEU A 136 -26.51 6.57 16.58
N GLU A 137 -27.08 5.86 17.54
CA GLU A 137 -26.97 6.26 18.92
C GLU A 137 -25.49 6.21 19.33
N LYS A 138 -25.06 7.15 20.18
CA LYS A 138 -23.68 7.27 20.68
C LYS A 138 -23.08 5.96 21.26
N LYS A 139 -23.95 5.00 21.60
CA LYS A 139 -23.59 3.66 22.08
C LYS A 139 -23.12 2.71 20.98
N MET A 140 -23.57 2.92 19.73
CA MET A 140 -23.14 2.15 18.56
C MET A 140 -21.78 2.63 18.03
N ASP A 141 -21.38 3.87 18.30
CA ASP A 141 -20.07 4.40 17.93
C ASP A 141 -18.92 3.58 18.54
N SER A 142 -18.98 3.30 19.84
CA SER A 142 -17.97 2.49 20.53
C SER A 142 -17.93 1.05 20.02
N PHE A 143 -19.09 0.50 19.65
CA PHE A 143 -19.20 -0.85 19.10
C PHE A 143 -18.57 -0.94 17.70
N LEU A 144 -18.85 0.04 16.83
CA LEU A 144 -18.26 0.14 15.50
C LEU A 144 -16.75 0.38 15.54
N LEU A 145 -16.27 1.21 16.48
CA LEU A 145 -14.83 1.41 16.70
C LEU A 145 -14.13 0.12 17.17
N MET A 146 -14.78 -0.66 18.03
CA MET A 146 -14.25 -1.95 18.47
C MET A 146 -14.16 -2.95 17.30
N ILE A 147 -15.18 -3.00 16.43
CA ILE A 147 -15.14 -3.81 15.20
C ILE A 147 -14.02 -3.32 14.27
N ALA A 148 -13.87 -2.00 14.10
CA ALA A 148 -12.76 -1.40 13.33
C ALA A 148 -11.41 -1.92 13.81
N PHE A 149 -11.21 -1.87 15.13
CA PHE A 149 -9.98 -2.26 15.77
C PHE A 149 -9.70 -3.75 15.56
N LEU A 150 -10.70 -4.62 15.73
CA LEU A 150 -10.56 -6.06 15.50
C LEU A 150 -10.25 -6.39 14.04
N LEU A 151 -10.87 -5.69 13.08
CA LEU A 151 -10.60 -5.86 11.65
C LEU A 151 -9.20 -5.38 11.28
N ILE A 152 -8.77 -4.23 11.79
CA ILE A 152 -7.41 -3.72 11.60
C ILE A 152 -6.40 -4.71 12.18
N LEU A 153 -6.67 -5.24 13.38
CA LEU A 153 -5.81 -6.23 14.02
C LEU A 153 -5.71 -7.50 13.19
N ALA A 154 -6.83 -8.00 12.64
CA ALA A 154 -6.84 -9.17 11.75
C ALA A 154 -5.95 -8.97 10.52
N VAL A 155 -6.03 -7.79 9.89
CA VAL A 155 -5.19 -7.47 8.72
C VAL A 155 -3.71 -7.30 9.13
N LEU A 156 -3.44 -6.75 10.31
CA LEU A 156 -2.08 -6.56 10.82
C LEU A 156 -1.38 -7.89 11.10
N ILE A 157 -2.13 -8.89 11.56
CA ILE A 157 -1.63 -10.25 11.81
C ILE A 157 -1.15 -10.90 10.52
N ASP A 158 -1.87 -10.69 9.42
CA ASP A 158 -1.48 -11.20 8.11
C ASP A 158 -0.15 -10.61 7.62
N LEU A 159 0.17 -9.38 8.03
CA LEU A 159 1.45 -8.73 7.72
C LEU A 159 2.62 -9.25 8.55
N THR A 160 2.35 -9.61 9.80
CA THR A 160 3.41 -10.03 10.73
C THR A 160 3.94 -11.41 10.37
N ALA A 161 5.26 -11.57 10.41
CA ALA A 161 5.94 -12.85 10.23
C ALA A 161 5.84 -13.73 11.50
N LEU A 162 4.63 -13.83 12.07
CA LEU A 162 4.33 -14.71 13.20
C LEU A 162 4.36 -16.17 12.76
N SER A 163 4.58 -17.07 13.72
CA SER A 163 4.44 -18.51 13.45
C SER A 163 2.99 -18.86 13.11
N ALA A 164 2.79 -19.97 12.39
CA ALA A 164 1.46 -20.40 11.97
C ALA A 164 0.53 -20.64 13.18
N GLU A 165 1.10 -21.14 14.28
CA GLU A 165 0.39 -21.41 15.53
C GLU A 165 -0.06 -20.10 16.20
N THR A 166 0.83 -19.10 16.28
CA THR A 166 0.47 -17.78 16.85
C THR A 166 -0.57 -17.08 16.00
N LYS A 167 -0.45 -17.17 14.67
CA LYS A 167 -1.43 -16.60 13.75
C LYS A 167 -2.81 -17.22 13.95
N SER A 168 -2.89 -18.56 13.97
CA SER A 168 -4.14 -19.30 14.19
C SER A 168 -4.80 -18.95 15.54
N ALA A 169 -4.01 -18.90 16.62
CA ALA A 169 -4.52 -18.54 17.94
C ALA A 169 -5.11 -17.12 17.97
N LEU A 170 -4.49 -16.18 17.27
CA LEU A 170 -4.90 -14.79 17.24
C LEU A 170 -6.09 -14.56 16.30
N ASP A 171 -6.13 -15.23 15.15
CA ASP A 171 -7.31 -15.28 14.26
C ASP A 171 -8.53 -15.82 15.00
N PHE A 172 -8.34 -16.89 15.78
CA PHE A 172 -9.39 -17.46 16.62
C PHE A 172 -9.84 -16.50 17.73
N GLY A 173 -8.90 -15.83 18.41
CA GLY A 173 -9.19 -14.83 19.42
C GLY A 173 -9.99 -13.64 18.87
N ILE A 174 -9.65 -13.17 17.66
CA ILE A 174 -10.40 -12.11 16.98
C ILE A 174 -11.80 -12.57 16.58
N ALA A 175 -11.94 -13.79 16.05
CA ALA A 175 -13.25 -14.35 15.71
C ALA A 175 -14.17 -14.44 16.94
N ILE A 176 -13.65 -14.88 18.10
CA ILE A 176 -14.39 -14.88 19.36
C ILE A 176 -14.74 -13.45 19.78
N GLY A 177 -13.77 -12.53 19.76
CA GLY A 177 -13.99 -11.12 20.13
C GLY A 177 -15.09 -10.47 19.30
N MET A 178 -15.09 -10.69 17.98
CA MET A 178 -16.14 -10.22 17.07
C MET A 178 -17.50 -10.87 17.37
N GLY A 179 -17.52 -12.19 17.59
CA GLY A 179 -18.74 -12.93 17.90
C GLY A 179 -19.41 -12.47 19.20
N LEU A 180 -18.62 -12.31 20.28
CA LEU A 180 -19.11 -11.82 21.56
C LEU A 180 -19.62 -10.37 21.47
N ALA A 181 -18.87 -9.52 20.78
CA ALA A 181 -19.26 -8.14 20.53
C ALA A 181 -20.64 -8.06 19.86
N ILE A 182 -20.83 -8.79 18.75
CA ILE A 182 -22.08 -8.80 17.99
C ILE A 182 -23.21 -9.41 18.83
N GLY A 183 -22.94 -10.52 19.53
CA GLY A 183 -23.93 -11.21 20.36
C GLY A 183 -24.43 -10.37 21.53
N GLU A 184 -23.55 -9.65 22.23
CA GLU A 184 -23.96 -8.73 23.31
C GLU A 184 -24.87 -7.64 22.77
N HIS A 185 -24.53 -7.06 21.62
CA HIS A 185 -25.31 -5.97 21.05
C HIS A 185 -26.72 -6.43 20.66
N ILE A 186 -26.84 -7.56 19.95
CA ILE A 186 -28.13 -8.15 19.53
C ILE A 186 -28.98 -8.52 20.77
N GLY A 187 -28.40 -9.20 21.75
CA GLY A 187 -29.12 -9.63 22.95
C GLY A 187 -29.63 -8.46 23.80
N ARG A 188 -28.95 -7.30 23.74
CA ARG A 188 -29.38 -6.07 24.42
C ARG A 188 -30.57 -5.40 23.71
N THR A 189 -30.56 -5.35 22.38
CA THR A 189 -31.71 -4.85 21.60
C THR A 189 -32.99 -5.65 21.85
N GLU A 190 -32.89 -6.98 21.93
CA GLU A 190 -34.05 -7.86 22.14
C GLU A 190 -34.71 -7.64 23.51
N LYS A 191 -33.91 -7.57 24.58
CA LYS A 191 -34.41 -7.27 25.93
C LYS A 191 -35.11 -5.91 26.04
N THR A 192 -34.65 -4.91 25.30
CA THR A 192 -35.23 -3.56 25.36
C THR A 192 -36.59 -3.50 24.64
N ALA A 193 -36.75 -4.29 23.57
CA ALA A 193 -38.02 -4.41 22.85
C ALA A 193 -39.10 -5.14 23.65
N THR A 194 -38.74 -6.18 24.43
CA THR A 194 -39.71 -6.92 25.26
C THR A 194 -40.23 -6.12 26.45
N ILE A 195 -39.44 -5.17 26.97
CA ILE A 195 -39.82 -4.32 28.10
C ILE A 195 -40.77 -3.19 27.66
N GLN A 196 -40.72 -2.73 26.41
CA GLN A 196 -41.67 -1.71 25.89
C GLN A 196 -43.03 -2.28 25.48
N GLN A 197 -43.17 -3.61 25.38
CA GLN A 197 -44.46 -4.27 25.09
C GLN A 197 -45.23 -4.71 26.36
N LYS A 198 -44.71 -4.40 27.55
CA LYS A 198 -45.38 -4.59 28.85
C LYS A 198 -45.74 -3.24 29.45
#